data_AF-A0A382KT36-F1
#
_entry.id   AF-A0A382KT36-F1
#
_cell.length_a   1.000
_cell.length_b   1.000
_cell.length_c   1.000
_cell.angle_alpha   90.00
_cell.angle_beta   90.00
_cell.angle_gamma   90.00
#
_symmetry.space_group_name_H-M   'P 1'
#
loop_
_entity.id
_entity.type
_entity.pdbx_description
1 polymer ?
#
loop_
_entity_poly.entity_id
_entity_poly.type
_entity_poly.pdbx_seq_one_letter_code
_entity_poly.pdbx_strand_id
1 'polypeptide(L)'
;MVKSSKSSHQVPKITESIAVKDFYESFGDQLHLRLVTSEKTLKKSTVRERSVNRPALAVTGYFKYFAHKRIQLFGAGEMAFFREQNSKQRRNILET
;
A
#
# COMPACT_ATOMS: atom_id res chain seq x y z
N MET A 1 -27.90 33.83 29.43
CA MET A 1 -26.97 34.07 28.31
C MET A 1 -26.23 32.76 28.02
N VAL A 2 -26.70 31.99 27.03
CA VAL A 2 -26.20 30.65 26.69
C VAL A 2 -24.92 30.82 25.88
N LYS A 3 -23.76 30.39 26.39
CA LYS A 3 -22.50 30.39 25.63
C LYS A 3 -22.48 29.17 24.71
N SER A 4 -22.65 29.43 23.42
CA SER A 4 -22.60 28.45 22.34
C SER A 4 -21.23 27.80 22.25
N SER A 5 -21.22 26.47 22.31
CA SER A 5 -20.06 25.59 22.11
C SER A 5 -19.63 25.62 20.64
N LYS A 6 -18.49 26.25 20.34
CA LYS A 6 -17.85 26.13 19.03
C LYS A 6 -17.21 24.74 18.92
N SER A 7 -17.88 23.85 18.20
CA SER A 7 -17.31 22.60 17.69
C SER A 7 -16.15 22.93 16.75
N SER A 8 -14.92 22.78 17.25
CA SER A 8 -13.70 22.93 16.45
C SER A 8 -13.61 21.76 15.47
N HIS A 9 -14.09 21.97 14.25
CA HIS A 9 -13.78 21.09 13.13
C HIS A 9 -12.28 21.25 12.84
N GLN A 10 -11.46 20.36 13.40
CA GLN A 10 -10.04 20.33 13.07
C GLN A 10 -9.92 19.88 11.61
N VAL A 11 -9.38 20.78 10.78
CA VAL A 11 -9.00 20.46 9.40
C VAL A 11 -8.04 19.27 9.46
N PRO A 12 -8.29 18.17 8.73
CA PRO A 12 -7.40 17.02 8.74
C PRO A 12 -5.99 17.47 8.37
N LYS A 13 -5.04 17.24 9.28
CA LYS A 13 -3.63 17.51 9.00
C LYS A 13 -3.23 16.64 7.81
N ILE A 14 -2.90 17.29 6.70
CA ILE A 14 -2.47 16.62 5.48
C ILE A 14 -1.11 15.96 5.78
N THR A 15 -1.13 14.66 6.05
CA THR A 15 0.09 13.89 6.32
C THR A 15 0.66 13.37 5.01
N GLU A 16 1.89 13.76 4.67
CA GLU A 16 2.57 13.39 3.42
C GLU A 16 3.01 11.92 3.38
N SER A 17 3.09 11.25 4.55
CA SER A 17 3.46 9.84 4.63
C SER A 17 2.85 9.15 5.86
N ILE A 18 2.69 7.83 5.82
CA ILE A 18 2.15 7.04 6.92
C ILE A 18 2.97 5.75 7.08
N ALA A 19 3.31 5.36 8.32
CA ALA A 19 3.95 4.08 8.55
C ALA A 19 2.99 2.95 8.16
N VAL A 20 3.51 1.85 7.59
CA VAL A 20 2.64 0.72 7.19
C VAL A 20 1.90 0.14 8.41
N LYS A 21 2.54 0.14 9.58
CA LYS A 21 1.90 -0.22 10.86
C LYS A 21 0.69 0.66 11.16
N ASP A 22 0.86 1.98 11.16
CA ASP A 22 -0.21 2.91 11.49
C ASP A 22 -1.35 2.85 10.47
N PHE A 23 -1.02 2.65 9.18
CA PHE A 23 -2.01 2.44 8.13
C PHE A 23 -2.83 1.16 8.38
N TYR A 24 -2.16 0.06 8.71
CA TYR A 24 -2.83 -1.21 9.00
C TYR A 24 -3.70 -1.12 10.25
N GLU A 25 -3.21 -0.49 11.33
CA GLU A 25 -3.95 -0.33 12.58
C GLU A 25 -5.14 0.64 12.44
N SER A 26 -5.01 1.69 11.62
CA SER A 26 -6.06 2.69 11.46
C SER A 26 -7.14 2.29 10.46
N PHE A 27 -6.78 1.54 9.40
CA PHE A 27 -7.67 1.27 8.27
C PHE A 27 -7.86 -0.22 7.97
N GLY A 28 -7.16 -1.11 8.67
CA GLY A 28 -7.16 -2.56 8.39
C GLY A 28 -8.55 -3.17 8.43
N ASP A 29 -9.33 -2.87 9.47
CA ASP A 29 -10.68 -3.39 9.61
C ASP A 29 -11.64 -2.85 8.53
N GLN A 30 -11.60 -1.53 8.27
CA GLN A 30 -12.42 -0.87 7.25
C GLN A 30 -12.13 -1.39 5.84
N LEU A 31 -10.86 -1.68 5.55
CA LEU A 31 -10.40 -2.19 4.26
C LEU A 31 -10.40 -3.72 4.20
N HIS A 32 -10.84 -4.41 5.25
CA HIS A 32 -10.82 -5.86 5.39
C HIS A 32 -9.44 -6.48 5.09
N LEU A 33 -8.37 -5.84 5.57
CA LEU A 33 -7.01 -6.29 5.35
C LEU A 33 -6.67 -7.46 6.26
N ARG A 34 -6.13 -8.52 5.66
CA ARG A 34 -5.52 -9.64 6.38
C ARG A 34 -4.01 -9.57 6.27
N LEU A 35 -3.32 -9.56 7.41
CA LEU A 35 -1.87 -9.69 7.44
C LEU A 35 -1.47 -11.12 7.03
N VAL A 36 -0.70 -11.25 5.95
CA VAL A 36 -0.20 -12.54 5.43
C VAL A 36 1.24 -12.84 5.86
N THR A 37 1.88 -11.90 6.55
CA THR A 37 3.24 -12.00 7.11
C THR A 37 3.17 -11.88 8.64
N SER A 38 4.28 -11.49 9.29
CA SER A 38 4.29 -11.22 10.74
C SER A 38 4.16 -9.72 11.03
N GLU A 39 3.59 -9.36 12.18
CA GLU A 39 3.47 -7.95 12.61
C GLU A 39 4.81 -7.21 12.64
N LYS A 40 5.91 -7.94 12.87
CA LYS A 40 7.27 -7.39 12.83
C LYS A 40 7.60 -6.73 11.49
N THR A 41 6.99 -7.16 10.37
CA THR A 41 7.24 -6.56 9.06
C THR A 41 6.57 -5.20 8.88
N LEU A 42 5.49 -4.91 9.60
CA LEU A 42 4.76 -3.64 9.48
C LEU A 42 5.61 -2.42 9.89
N LYS A 43 6.61 -2.63 10.74
CA LYS A 43 7.54 -1.58 11.21
C LYS A 43 8.65 -1.26 10.22
N LYS A 44 8.78 -2.00 9.11
CA LYS A 44 9.92 -1.89 8.18
C LYS A 44 9.74 -0.82 7.11
N SER A 45 8.56 -0.22 6.96
CA SER A 45 8.24 0.59 5.78
C SER A 45 7.25 1.71 6.04
N THR A 46 7.28 2.69 5.14
CA THR A 46 6.44 3.90 5.15
C THR A 46 5.85 4.10 3.77
N VAL A 47 4.55 4.32 3.68
CA VAL A 47 3.86 4.77 2.47
C VAL A 47 4.13 6.27 2.33
N ARG A 48 4.80 6.67 1.26
CA ARG A 48 5.25 8.06 1.04
C ARG A 48 4.50 8.78 -0.07
N GLU A 49 3.58 8.09 -0.73
CA GLU A 49 2.68 8.63 -1.73
C GLU A 49 1.28 8.06 -1.51
N ARG A 50 0.24 8.92 -1.57
CA ARG A 50 -1.13 8.55 -1.21
C ARG A 50 -1.83 7.64 -2.23
N SER A 51 -1.35 7.59 -3.47
CA SER A 51 -1.95 6.78 -4.53
C SER A 51 -1.45 5.34 -4.49
N VAL A 52 -2.21 4.43 -5.10
CA VAL A 52 -1.79 3.05 -5.32
C VAL A 52 -1.02 2.92 -6.64
N ASN A 53 -0.10 1.97 -6.71
CA ASN A 53 0.56 1.57 -7.94
C ASN A 53 0.04 0.19 -8.38
N ARG A 54 -0.28 0.03 -9.67
CA ARG A 54 -0.60 -1.25 -10.30
C ARG A 54 0.61 -1.67 -11.15
N PRO A 55 1.44 -2.61 -10.69
CA PRO A 55 2.78 -2.82 -11.22
C PRO A 55 2.80 -3.65 -12.53
N ALA A 56 1.85 -3.47 -13.44
CA ALA A 56 1.72 -4.26 -14.67
C ALA A 56 2.97 -4.24 -15.57
N LEU A 57 3.62 -3.07 -15.72
CA LEU A 57 4.88 -2.96 -16.47
C LEU A 57 6.09 -3.50 -15.68
N ALA A 58 6.05 -3.39 -14.36
CA ALA A 58 7.13 -3.88 -13.51
C ALA A 58 7.17 -5.42 -13.50
N VAL A 59 6.00 -6.09 -13.50
CA VAL A 59 5.96 -7.56 -13.59
C VAL A 59 6.50 -8.08 -14.93
N THR A 60 6.55 -7.26 -15.98
CA THR A 60 7.18 -7.57 -17.27
C THR A 60 8.65 -7.11 -17.37
N GLY A 61 9.23 -6.58 -16.28
CA GLY A 61 10.64 -6.17 -16.24
C GLY A 61 10.93 -4.70 -16.59
N TYR A 62 9.91 -3.84 -16.70
CA TYR A 62 10.10 -2.42 -17.00
C TYR A 62 9.93 -1.53 -15.76
N PHE A 63 11.04 -0.94 -15.29
CA PHE A 63 11.08 -0.19 -14.02
C PHE A 63 11.36 1.32 -14.13
N LYS A 64 11.57 1.86 -15.34
CA LYS A 64 12.01 3.28 -15.53
C LYS A 64 11.13 4.30 -14.80
N TYR A 65 9.83 4.02 -14.68
CA TYR A 65 8.85 4.89 -14.02
C TYR A 65 8.14 4.18 -12.86
N PHE A 66 8.80 3.23 -12.21
CA PHE A 66 8.20 2.44 -11.15
C PHE A 66 7.97 3.27 -9.86
N ALA A 67 6.70 3.42 -9.49
CA ALA A 67 6.27 4.18 -8.32
C ALA A 67 6.42 3.40 -7.00
N HIS A 68 7.67 3.09 -6.62
CA HIS A 68 8.03 2.29 -5.45
C HIS A 68 7.64 2.90 -4.09
N LYS A 69 7.27 4.19 -4.04
CA LYS A 69 6.84 4.88 -2.82
C LYS A 69 5.37 4.69 -2.47
N ARG A 70 4.60 4.10 -3.37
CA ARG A 70 3.15 3.83 -3.28
C ARG A 70 2.88 2.44 -2.71
N ILE A 71 1.64 2.22 -2.25
CA ILE A 71 1.14 0.87 -2.00
C ILE A 71 1.06 0.13 -3.34
N GLN A 72 1.65 -1.08 -3.42
CA GLN A 72 1.63 -1.91 -4.62
C GLN A 72 0.38 -2.81 -4.58
N LEU A 73 -0.49 -2.67 -5.59
CA LEU A 73 -1.74 -3.42 -5.70
C LEU A 73 -1.62 -4.49 -6.79
N PHE A 74 -1.67 -5.76 -6.38
CA PHE A 74 -1.68 -6.91 -7.28
C PHE A 74 -3.12 -7.38 -7.49
N GLY A 75 -3.72 -7.00 -8.61
CA GLY A 75 -5.10 -7.34 -8.97
C GLY A 75 -5.20 -8.55 -9.89
N ALA A 76 -6.34 -8.68 -10.58
CA ALA A 76 -6.59 -9.81 -11.46
C ALA A 76 -5.57 -9.94 -12.60
N GLY A 77 -5.15 -8.81 -13.19
CA GLY A 77 -4.18 -8.78 -14.30
C GLY A 77 -2.79 -9.24 -13.88
N GLU A 78 -2.23 -8.65 -12.83
CA GLU A 78 -0.92 -9.05 -12.31
C GLU A 78 -0.93 -10.52 -11.86
N MET A 79 -1.99 -10.95 -11.16
CA MET A 79 -2.11 -12.34 -10.71
C MET A 79 -2.30 -13.33 -11.86
N ALA A 80 -2.99 -12.96 -12.94
CA ALA A 80 -3.10 -13.78 -14.15
C ALA A 80 -1.72 -13.99 -14.79
N PHE A 81 -0.97 -12.90 -14.97
CA PHE A 81 0.38 -12.96 -15.48
C PHE A 81 1.27 -13.90 -14.66
N PHE A 82 1.25 -13.81 -13.32
CA PHE A 82 2.03 -14.70 -12.45
C PHE A 82 1.62 -16.18 -12.55
N ARG A 83 0.33 -16.48 -12.75
CA ARG A 83 -0.14 -17.87 -12.88
C ARG A 83 0.39 -18.56 -14.14
N GLU A 84 0.66 -17.79 -15.19
CA GLU A 84 1.24 -18.28 -16.45
C GLU A 84 2.76 -18.50 -16.36
N GLN A 85 3.43 -17.94 -15.34
CA GLN A 85 4.87 -18.08 -15.16
C GLN A 85 5.24 -19.35 -14.38
N ASN A 86 6.38 -19.96 -14.70
CA ASN A 86 6.95 -21.03 -13.88
C ASN A 86 7.54 -20.49 -12.55
N SER A 87 7.78 -21.38 -11.58
CA SER A 87 8.24 -21.00 -10.24
C SER A 87 9.54 -20.18 -10.22
N LYS A 88 10.48 -20.46 -11.14
CA LYS A 88 11.75 -19.73 -11.25
C LYS A 88 11.50 -18.31 -11.75
N GLN A 89 10.69 -18.17 -12.80
CA GLN A 89 10.34 -16.89 -13.40
C GLN A 89 9.58 -16.00 -12.40
N ARG A 90 8.60 -16.56 -11.68
CA ARG A 90 7.87 -15.83 -10.61
C ARG A 90 8.80 -15.26 -9.56
N ARG A 91 9.77 -16.06 -9.10
CA ARG A 91 10.76 -15.64 -8.11
C ARG A 91 11.61 -14.49 -8.64
N ASN A 92 12.15 -14.63 -9.84
CA ASN A 92 12.97 -13.59 -10.47
C ASN A 92 12.23 -12.24 -10.56
N ILE A 93 10.95 -12.26 -10.95
CA ILE A 93 10.13 -11.05 -11.05
C ILE A 93 9.94 -10.37 -9.68
N LEU A 94 9.73 -11.15 -8.60
CA LEU A 94 9.47 -10.60 -7.27
C LEU A 94 10.74 -10.14 -6.53
N GLU A 95 11.90 -10.65 -6.92
CA GLU A 95 13.21 -10.33 -6.32
C GLU A 95 13.97 -9.20 -7.04
N THR A 96 13.46 -8.74 -8.20
CA THR A 96 14.00 -7.59 -8.96
C THR A 96 13.59 -6.27 -8.33
#